data_AF-A0A812VG27-F1
#
_entry.id   AF-A0A812VG27-F1
#
_cell.length_a   1.000
_cell.length_b   1.000
_cell.length_c   1.000
_cell.angle_alpha   90.00
_cell.angle_beta   90.00
_cell.angle_gamma   90.00
#
_symmetry.space_group_name_H-M   'P 1'
#
loop_
_entity.id
_entity.type
_entity.pdbx_description
1 polymer ?
#
loop_
_entity_poly.entity_id
_entity_poly.type
_entity_poly.pdbx_seq_one_letter_code
_entity_poly.pdbx_strand_id
1 'polypeptide(L)'
;MGIIAVAEEGRVFGQMRLEALLRVSWEAEYLGAGMMEELAEMYPQHAEILTACANMEWFNIGYCKKFCGDANMKITDDHAEKVFQTGAMMARRTLGTFEAAAKLLIFETPAAILLYSRLKTIAGNPELKALADDLIEHESVMRDWFKSELEGESDGGRGVFAYLERHGIGRKEAVTRRPRKGSSTDGGIKTNTKFQGADCCFHGCFKHLCGRGV
;
A
#
# COMPACT_ATOMS: atom_id res chain seq x y z
N MET A 1 -21.19 7.96 -3.26
CA MET A 1 -20.13 8.90 -2.85
C MET A 1 -18.75 8.63 -3.50
N GLY A 2 -18.60 7.72 -4.47
CA GLY A 2 -17.28 7.34 -5.01
C GLY A 2 -16.70 8.22 -6.13
N ILE A 3 -17.51 8.77 -7.04
CA ILE A 3 -16.99 9.52 -8.21
C ILE A 3 -16.40 10.89 -7.83
N ILE A 4 -16.96 11.55 -6.80
CA ILE A 4 -16.51 12.88 -6.37
C ILE A 4 -15.15 12.81 -5.66
N ALA A 5 -14.91 11.79 -4.83
CA ALA A 5 -13.64 11.55 -4.15
C ALA A 5 -12.49 11.33 -5.14
N VAL A 6 -12.70 10.42 -6.11
CA VAL A 6 -11.73 10.10 -7.17
C VAL A 6 -11.44 11.32 -8.07
N ALA A 7 -12.43 12.18 -8.33
CA ALA A 7 -12.24 13.42 -9.08
C ALA A 7 -11.45 14.48 -8.29
N GLU A 8 -11.66 14.58 -6.97
CA GLU A 8 -10.89 15.47 -6.10
C GLU A 8 -9.44 15.01 -5.98
N GLU A 9 -9.20 13.71 -5.82
CA GLU A 9 -7.86 13.11 -5.79
C GLU A 9 -7.14 13.29 -7.13
N GLY A 10 -7.81 13.03 -8.26
CA GLY A 10 -7.28 13.29 -9.59
C GLY A 10 -6.88 14.75 -9.79
N ARG A 11 -7.65 15.71 -9.24
CA ARG A 11 -7.29 17.13 -9.25
C ARG A 11 -6.05 17.42 -8.40
N VAL A 12 -5.96 16.84 -7.20
CA VAL A 12 -4.80 17.00 -6.30
C VAL A 12 -3.53 16.44 -6.97
N PHE A 13 -3.55 15.19 -7.41
CA PHE A 13 -2.41 14.55 -8.07
C PHE A 13 -2.01 15.27 -9.36
N GLY A 14 -2.99 15.73 -10.15
CA GLY A 14 -2.77 16.51 -11.36
C GLY A 14 -1.90 17.76 -11.15
N GLN A 15 -1.91 18.34 -9.94
CA GLN A 15 -1.18 19.56 -9.59
C GLN A 15 0.18 19.29 -8.92
N MET A 16 0.47 18.05 -8.52
CA MET A 16 1.71 17.73 -7.81
C MET A 16 2.92 17.71 -8.74
N ARG A 17 4.06 18.18 -8.21
CA ARG A 17 5.37 18.04 -8.85
C ARG A 17 5.88 16.61 -8.74
N LEU A 18 6.82 16.25 -9.60
CA LEU A 18 7.37 14.90 -9.67
C LEU A 18 7.92 14.41 -8.34
N GLU A 19 8.67 15.25 -7.63
CA GLU A 19 9.30 14.88 -6.36
C GLU A 19 8.26 14.58 -5.28
N ALA A 20 7.17 15.34 -5.27
CA ALA A 20 6.06 15.12 -4.35
C ALA A 20 5.31 13.83 -4.68
N LEU A 21 5.10 13.53 -5.97
CA LEU A 21 4.47 12.28 -6.40
C LEU A 21 5.32 11.06 -6.04
N LEU A 22 6.63 11.12 -6.31
CA LEU A 22 7.58 10.06 -5.92
C LEU A 22 7.54 9.79 -4.41
N ARG A 23 7.56 10.85 -3.59
CA ARG A 23 7.48 10.71 -2.15
C ARG A 23 6.17 10.08 -1.70
N VAL A 24 5.04 10.56 -2.23
CA VAL A 24 3.72 10.04 -1.86
C VAL A 24 3.54 8.60 -2.33
N SER A 25 4.04 8.22 -3.51
CA SER A 25 4.11 6.82 -3.95
C SER A 25 4.93 5.98 -2.97
N TRP A 26 6.09 6.47 -2.52
CA TRP A 26 6.90 5.74 -1.55
C TRP A 26 6.21 5.57 -0.19
N GLU A 27 5.49 6.58 0.28
CA GLU A 27 4.67 6.52 1.50
C GLU A 27 3.48 5.56 1.34
N ALA A 28 2.81 5.58 0.18
CA ALA A 28 1.68 4.70 -0.11
C ALA A 28 2.06 3.22 0.01
N GLU A 29 3.23 2.81 -0.52
CA GLU A 29 3.67 1.42 -0.41
C GLU A 29 4.00 1.01 1.04
N TYR A 30 4.51 1.91 1.89
CA TYR A 30 4.67 1.62 3.33
C TYR A 30 3.31 1.41 4.01
N LEU A 31 2.31 2.20 3.65
CA LEU A 31 0.96 2.07 4.17
C LEU A 31 0.34 0.73 3.73
N GLY A 32 0.47 0.38 2.45
CA GLY A 32 0.04 -0.90 1.89
C GLY A 32 0.69 -2.08 2.59
N ALA A 33 2.03 -2.06 2.75
CA ALA A 33 2.77 -3.10 3.46
C ALA A 33 2.24 -3.34 4.88
N GLY A 34 2.06 -2.26 5.66
CA GLY A 34 1.53 -2.36 7.02
C GLY A 34 0.11 -2.88 7.08
N MET A 35 -0.73 -2.47 6.13
CA MET A 35 -2.10 -2.97 6.02
C MET A 35 -2.13 -4.47 5.70
N MET A 36 -1.38 -4.92 4.69
CA MET A 36 -1.39 -6.32 4.26
C MET A 36 -0.77 -7.26 5.30
N GLU A 37 0.31 -6.86 5.98
CA GLU A 37 0.88 -7.66 7.07
C GLU A 37 -0.10 -7.85 8.22
N GLU A 38 -0.82 -6.79 8.61
CA GLU A 38 -1.81 -6.86 9.67
C GLU A 38 -3.02 -7.72 9.25
N LEU A 39 -3.51 -7.56 8.02
CA LEU A 39 -4.58 -8.41 7.49
C LEU A 39 -4.16 -9.89 7.45
N ALA A 40 -2.91 -10.19 7.12
CA ALA A 40 -2.39 -11.57 7.11
C ALA A 40 -2.39 -12.19 8.52
N GLU A 41 -2.26 -11.39 9.57
CA GLU A 41 -2.37 -11.83 10.96
C GLU A 41 -3.83 -12.01 11.39
N MET A 42 -4.71 -11.09 10.98
CA MET A 42 -6.13 -11.11 11.32
C MET A 42 -6.91 -12.22 10.59
N TYR A 43 -6.48 -12.60 9.39
CA TYR A 43 -7.19 -13.55 8.53
C TYR A 43 -6.28 -14.71 8.08
N PRO A 44 -6.02 -15.70 8.97
CA PRO A 44 -5.13 -16.83 8.71
C PRO A 44 -5.46 -17.62 7.43
N GLN A 45 -6.74 -17.70 7.06
CA GLN A 45 -7.20 -18.40 5.87
C GLN A 45 -6.76 -17.72 4.55
N HIS A 46 -6.43 -16.42 4.58
CA HIS A 46 -5.91 -15.67 3.43
C HIS A 46 -4.44 -15.26 3.64
N ALA A 47 -3.80 -15.71 4.72
CA ALA A 47 -2.50 -15.20 5.16
C ALA A 47 -1.39 -15.39 4.12
N GLU A 48 -1.42 -16.48 3.34
CA GLU A 48 -0.43 -16.74 2.31
C GLU A 48 -0.43 -15.65 1.23
N ILE A 49 -1.61 -15.34 0.69
CA ILE A 49 -1.78 -14.34 -0.38
C ILE A 49 -1.60 -12.93 0.18
N LEU A 50 -2.11 -12.64 1.38
CA LEU A 50 -1.88 -11.35 2.04
C LEU A 50 -0.40 -11.10 2.34
N THR A 51 0.36 -12.14 2.70
CA THR A 51 1.82 -12.04 2.84
C THR A 51 2.49 -11.80 1.49
N ALA A 52 1.99 -12.40 0.41
CA ALA A 52 2.47 -12.12 -0.94
C ALA A 52 2.19 -10.67 -1.36
N CYS A 53 0.99 -10.14 -1.11
CA CYS A 53 0.67 -8.73 -1.32
C CYS A 53 1.62 -7.84 -0.50
N ALA A 54 1.83 -8.11 0.78
CA ALA A 54 2.78 -7.35 1.59
C ALA A 54 4.21 -7.37 1.01
N ASN A 55 4.65 -8.49 0.45
CA ASN A 55 5.95 -8.59 -0.19
C ASN A 55 6.02 -7.86 -1.54
N MET A 56 4.91 -7.69 -2.27
CA MET A 56 4.83 -6.79 -3.43
C MET A 56 5.09 -5.34 -2.99
N GLU A 57 4.40 -4.88 -1.95
CA GLU A 57 4.58 -3.54 -1.38
C GLU A 57 6.04 -3.33 -0.97
N TRP A 58 6.65 -4.29 -0.29
CA TRP A 58 8.06 -4.21 0.10
C TRP A 58 9.05 -4.17 -1.08
N PHE A 59 8.75 -4.89 -2.16
CA PHE A 59 9.52 -4.81 -3.39
C PHE A 59 9.43 -3.39 -3.98
N ASN A 60 8.23 -2.84 -4.09
CA ASN A 60 7.97 -1.50 -4.60
C ASN A 60 8.56 -0.40 -3.73
N ILE A 61 8.56 -0.54 -2.40
CA ILE A 61 9.29 0.36 -1.48
C ILE A 61 10.76 0.44 -1.86
N GLY A 62 11.39 -0.70 -2.14
CA GLY A 62 12.78 -0.78 -2.59
C GLY A 62 12.99 -0.06 -3.92
N TYR A 63 12.05 -0.20 -4.85
CA TYR A 63 12.14 0.40 -6.17
C TYR A 63 11.89 1.92 -6.14
N CYS A 64 10.87 2.38 -5.42
CA CYS A 64 10.57 3.79 -5.14
C CYS A 64 11.76 4.49 -4.46
N LYS A 65 12.41 3.83 -3.50
CA LYS A 65 13.58 4.38 -2.79
C LYS A 65 14.72 4.78 -3.73
N LYS A 66 14.94 4.04 -4.83
CA LYS A 66 15.96 4.37 -5.84
C LYS A 66 15.68 5.76 -6.45
N PHE A 67 14.50 5.96 -7.02
CA PHE A 67 14.13 7.21 -7.68
C PHE A 67 13.96 8.38 -6.72
N CYS A 68 13.46 8.13 -5.51
CA CYS A 68 13.41 9.14 -4.45
C CYS A 68 14.83 9.61 -4.07
N GLY A 69 15.79 8.68 -3.96
CA GLY A 69 17.20 9.00 -3.70
C GLY A 69 17.79 9.91 -4.78
N ASP A 70 17.57 9.58 -6.05
CA ASP A 70 18.04 10.38 -7.20
C ASP A 70 17.41 11.79 -7.23
N ALA A 71 16.15 11.92 -6.77
CA ALA A 71 15.45 13.19 -6.61
C ALA A 71 15.77 13.94 -5.30
N ASN A 72 16.74 13.46 -4.51
CA ASN A 72 17.08 13.97 -3.17
C ASN A 72 15.88 14.00 -2.19
N MET A 73 14.89 13.14 -2.40
CA MET A 73 13.76 12.91 -1.52
C MET A 73 14.11 11.81 -0.52
N LYS A 74 13.89 12.08 0.77
CA LYS A 74 14.18 11.15 1.85
C LYS A 74 12.99 11.02 2.78
N ILE A 75 12.64 9.79 3.07
CA ILE A 75 11.80 9.41 4.21
C ILE A 75 12.73 8.91 5.30
N THR A 76 12.56 9.40 6.53
CA THR A 76 13.29 8.88 7.68
C THR A 76 12.70 7.53 8.10
N ASP A 77 13.51 6.68 8.74
CA ASP A 77 13.04 5.40 9.29
C ASP A 77 11.83 5.60 10.24
N ASP A 78 11.87 6.64 11.08
CA ASP A 78 10.74 6.99 11.98
C ASP A 78 9.46 7.37 11.23
N HIS A 79 9.57 8.03 10.07
CA HIS A 79 8.41 8.39 9.26
C HIS A 79 7.86 7.18 8.50
N ALA A 80 8.74 6.36 7.92
CA ALA A 80 8.37 5.08 7.31
C ALA A 80 7.61 4.18 8.30
N GLU A 81 8.12 4.06 9.53
CA GLU A 81 7.47 3.29 10.59
C GLU A 81 6.08 3.86 10.93
N LYS A 82 5.94 5.19 11.07
CA LYS A 82 4.62 5.81 11.34
C LYS A 82 3.61 5.54 10.22
N VAL A 83 4.03 5.61 8.96
CA VAL A 83 3.17 5.35 7.81
C VAL A 83 2.77 3.87 7.77
N PHE A 84 3.71 2.97 8.00
CA PHE A 84 3.46 1.53 8.13
C PHE A 84 2.44 1.22 9.25
N GLN A 85 2.65 1.77 10.45
CA GLN A 85 1.72 1.59 11.58
C GLN A 85 0.34 2.19 11.31
N THR A 86 0.25 3.23 10.48
CA THR A 86 -1.03 3.78 10.04
C THR A 86 -1.80 2.78 9.18
N GLY A 87 -1.13 2.12 8.23
CA GLY A 87 -1.73 1.04 7.43
C GLY A 87 -2.22 -0.13 8.29
N ALA A 88 -1.39 -0.59 9.23
CA ALA A 88 -1.78 -1.65 10.18
C ALA A 88 -2.97 -1.23 11.05
N MET A 89 -3.02 0.02 11.52
CA MET A 89 -4.15 0.54 12.28
C MET A 89 -5.43 0.61 11.42
N MET A 90 -5.33 0.90 10.13
CA MET A 90 -6.48 0.87 9.23
C MET A 90 -7.03 -0.54 9.05
N ALA A 91 -6.17 -1.55 8.84
CA ALA A 91 -6.57 -2.95 8.80
C ALA A 91 -7.36 -3.33 10.07
N ARG A 92 -6.86 -2.95 11.25
CA ARG A 92 -7.57 -3.20 12.53
C ARG A 92 -8.92 -2.49 12.64
N ARG A 93 -9.17 -1.44 11.87
CA ARG A 93 -10.42 -0.65 11.88
C ARG A 93 -11.48 -1.13 10.89
N THR A 94 -11.23 -2.14 10.06
CA THR A 94 -12.19 -2.64 9.04
C THR A 94 -13.36 -3.45 9.63
N LEU A 95 -13.88 -3.07 10.80
CA LEU A 95 -15.02 -3.71 11.47
C LEU A 95 -14.86 -5.22 11.75
N GLY A 96 -13.63 -5.73 11.67
CA GLY A 96 -13.28 -7.11 12.03
C GLY A 96 -13.55 -8.17 10.95
N THR A 97 -14.07 -7.84 9.77
CA THR A 97 -14.33 -8.83 8.70
C THR A 97 -13.41 -8.64 7.50
N PHE A 98 -13.01 -9.76 6.89
CA PHE A 98 -12.25 -9.75 5.64
C PHE A 98 -13.03 -9.04 4.53
N GLU A 99 -14.36 -9.24 4.47
CA GLU A 99 -15.23 -8.58 3.50
C GLU A 99 -15.13 -7.05 3.57
N ALA A 100 -15.14 -6.48 4.78
CA ALA A 100 -15.02 -5.03 4.95
C ALA A 100 -13.61 -4.53 4.57
N ALA A 101 -12.56 -5.30 4.86
CA ALA A 101 -11.20 -4.98 4.42
C ALA A 101 -11.07 -5.01 2.89
N ALA A 102 -11.60 -6.06 2.25
CA ALA A 102 -11.60 -6.20 0.79
C ALA A 102 -12.38 -5.07 0.11
N LYS A 103 -13.57 -4.71 0.61
CA LYS A 103 -14.35 -3.59 0.08
C LYS A 103 -13.63 -2.25 0.20
N LEU A 104 -12.93 -2.02 1.31
CA LEU A 104 -12.12 -0.81 1.48
C LEU A 104 -10.99 -0.79 0.44
N LEU A 105 -10.21 -1.86 0.32
CA LEU A 105 -9.10 -1.91 -0.63
C LEU A 105 -9.55 -1.76 -2.08
N ILE A 106 -10.63 -2.43 -2.47
CA ILE A 106 -11.24 -2.27 -3.80
C ILE A 106 -11.67 -0.82 -4.06
N PHE A 107 -12.18 -0.14 -3.04
CA PHE A 107 -12.62 1.25 -3.12
C PHE A 107 -11.44 2.23 -3.24
N GLU A 108 -10.31 1.97 -2.58
CA GLU A 108 -9.14 2.85 -2.58
C GLU A 108 -8.23 2.68 -3.81
N THR A 109 -8.18 1.49 -4.42
CA THR A 109 -7.32 1.21 -5.60
C THR A 109 -7.43 2.24 -6.74
N PRO A 110 -8.61 2.75 -7.14
CA PRO A 110 -8.69 3.79 -8.17
C PRO A 110 -7.87 5.05 -7.87
N ALA A 111 -7.78 5.46 -6.61
CA ALA A 111 -6.99 6.61 -6.18
C ALA A 111 -5.49 6.36 -6.38
N ALA A 112 -5.00 5.18 -5.98
CA ALA A 112 -3.63 4.76 -6.18
C ALA A 112 -3.27 4.66 -7.68
N ILE A 113 -4.15 4.09 -8.49
CA ILE A 113 -3.98 4.05 -9.95
C ILE A 113 -3.89 5.45 -10.55
N LEU A 114 -4.70 6.42 -10.08
CA LEU A 114 -4.60 7.81 -10.52
C LEU A 114 -3.27 8.46 -10.14
N LEU A 115 -2.81 8.24 -8.90
CA LEU A 115 -1.51 8.70 -8.43
C LEU A 115 -0.38 8.18 -9.34
N TYR A 116 -0.36 6.88 -9.63
CA TYR A 116 0.68 6.24 -10.44
C TYR A 116 0.56 6.58 -11.93
N SER A 117 -0.66 6.71 -12.45
CA SER A 117 -0.90 7.21 -13.81
C SER A 117 -0.37 8.64 -13.99
N ARG A 118 -0.50 9.48 -12.96
CA ARG A 118 0.07 10.82 -12.96
C ARG A 118 1.59 10.77 -12.93
N LEU A 119 2.19 9.94 -12.07
CA LEU A 119 3.64 9.72 -12.03
C LEU A 119 4.17 9.31 -13.42
N LYS A 120 3.52 8.33 -14.07
CA LYS A 120 3.85 7.88 -15.44
C LYS A 120 3.82 9.02 -16.46
N THR A 121 2.79 9.87 -16.39
CA THR A 121 2.57 10.96 -17.35
C THR A 121 3.70 11.98 -17.32
N ILE A 122 4.22 12.30 -16.14
CA ILE A 122 5.25 13.32 -15.96
C ILE A 122 6.67 12.74 -15.87
N ALA A 123 6.80 11.41 -15.86
CA ALA A 123 8.08 10.73 -15.78
C ALA A 123 8.97 11.12 -16.98
N GLY A 124 10.10 11.75 -16.67
CA GLY A 124 11.05 12.23 -17.68
C GLY A 124 11.99 11.16 -18.25
N ASN A 125 11.99 9.95 -17.68
CA ASN A 125 12.87 8.85 -18.12
C ASN A 125 12.12 7.50 -18.21
N PRO A 126 12.63 6.53 -19.00
CA PRO A 126 11.97 5.24 -19.21
C PRO A 126 11.88 4.38 -17.96
N GLU A 127 12.90 4.38 -17.10
CA GLU A 127 12.90 3.54 -15.89
C GLU A 127 11.80 3.96 -14.91
N LEU A 128 11.56 5.26 -14.77
CA LEU A 128 10.50 5.78 -13.92
C LEU A 128 9.10 5.53 -14.50
N LYS A 129 8.98 5.49 -15.83
CA LYS A 129 7.73 5.05 -16.48
C LYS A 129 7.46 3.58 -16.19
N ALA A 130 8.50 2.73 -16.25
CA ALA A 130 8.39 1.31 -15.92
C ALA A 130 7.98 1.10 -14.46
N LEU A 131 8.57 1.85 -13.51
CA LEU A 131 8.10 1.84 -12.12
C LEU A 131 6.61 2.18 -12.02
N ALA A 132 6.18 3.27 -12.67
CA ALA A 132 4.79 3.68 -12.59
C ALA A 132 3.83 2.65 -13.23
N ASP A 133 4.26 1.96 -14.29
CA ASP A 133 3.51 0.85 -14.88
C ASP A 133 3.42 -0.34 -13.92
N ASP A 134 4.53 -0.70 -13.27
CA ASP A 134 4.57 -1.78 -12.28
C ASP A 134 3.64 -1.48 -11.10
N LEU A 135 3.61 -0.24 -10.59
CA LEU A 135 2.72 0.18 -9.50
C LEU A 135 1.23 0.13 -9.90
N ILE A 136 0.89 0.52 -11.14
CA ILE A 136 -0.50 0.42 -11.65
C ILE A 136 -0.93 -1.04 -11.74
N GLU A 137 -0.05 -1.92 -12.22
CA GLU A 137 -0.34 -3.35 -12.30
C GLU A 137 -0.48 -3.98 -10.93
N HIS A 138 0.43 -3.68 -9.99
CA HIS A 138 0.39 -4.15 -8.60
C HIS A 138 -0.97 -3.85 -7.95
N GLU A 139 -1.43 -2.60 -8.03
CA GLU A 139 -2.74 -2.19 -7.52
C GLU A 139 -3.90 -2.95 -8.19
N SER A 140 -3.80 -3.15 -9.51
CA SER A 140 -4.83 -3.85 -10.27
C SER A 140 -4.93 -5.32 -9.89
N VAL A 141 -3.80 -6.04 -9.78
CA VAL A 141 -3.81 -7.47 -9.44
C VAL A 141 -4.25 -7.71 -7.99
N MET A 142 -3.91 -6.82 -7.06
CA MET A 142 -4.40 -6.90 -5.67
C MET A 142 -5.91 -6.69 -5.61
N ARG A 143 -6.42 -5.63 -6.26
CA ARG A 143 -7.87 -5.35 -6.33
C ARG A 143 -8.63 -6.51 -6.93
N ASP A 144 -8.13 -7.06 -8.03
CA ASP A 144 -8.83 -8.13 -8.76
C ASP A 144 -8.84 -9.42 -7.93
N TRP A 145 -7.77 -9.70 -7.17
CA TRP A 145 -7.81 -10.77 -6.17
C TRP A 145 -8.86 -10.52 -5.09
N PHE A 146 -8.90 -9.34 -4.46
CA PHE A 146 -9.94 -9.04 -3.45
C PHE A 146 -11.37 -9.15 -4.01
N LYS A 147 -11.61 -8.73 -5.25
CA LYS A 147 -12.91 -8.91 -5.91
C LYS A 147 -13.26 -10.39 -6.06
N SER A 148 -12.32 -11.19 -6.57
CA SER A 148 -12.54 -12.63 -6.76
C SER A 148 -12.84 -13.36 -5.44
N GLU A 149 -12.19 -12.97 -4.34
CA GLU A 149 -12.50 -13.50 -3.01
C GLU A 149 -13.93 -13.14 -2.56
N LEU A 150 -14.36 -11.90 -2.79
CA LEU A 150 -15.72 -11.47 -2.45
C LEU A 150 -16.80 -12.15 -3.29
N GLU A 151 -16.47 -12.50 -4.54
CA GLU A 151 -17.36 -13.18 -5.48
C GLU A 151 -17.39 -14.71 -5.27
N GLY A 152 -16.49 -15.24 -4.43
CA GLY A 152 -16.36 -16.69 -4.21
C GLY A 152 -15.66 -17.43 -5.36
N GLU A 153 -15.00 -16.69 -6.25
CA GLU A 153 -14.31 -17.19 -7.46
C GLU A 153 -12.79 -16.99 -7.38
N SER A 154 -12.24 -17.03 -6.17
CA SER A 154 -10.80 -16.80 -5.95
C SER A 154 -9.93 -17.71 -6.82
N ASP A 155 -8.97 -17.08 -7.51
CA ASP A 155 -7.95 -17.79 -8.29
C ASP A 155 -6.68 -18.14 -7.50
N GLY A 156 -6.73 -17.97 -6.17
CA GLY A 156 -5.59 -18.20 -5.29
C GLY A 156 -4.48 -17.16 -5.41
N GLY A 157 -4.80 -15.94 -5.89
CA GLY A 157 -3.85 -14.84 -6.02
C GLY A 157 -2.95 -14.97 -7.24
N ARG A 158 -3.38 -15.64 -8.31
CA ARG A 158 -2.54 -15.93 -9.49
C ARG A 158 -1.86 -14.68 -10.05
N GLY A 159 -2.58 -13.56 -10.12
CA GLY A 159 -2.04 -12.27 -10.57
C GLY A 159 -0.94 -11.72 -9.64
N VAL A 160 -1.14 -11.82 -8.32
CA VAL A 160 -0.16 -11.42 -7.30
C VAL A 160 1.14 -12.21 -7.44
N PHE A 161 1.05 -13.53 -7.62
CA PHE A 161 2.24 -14.36 -7.79
C PHE A 161 2.93 -14.16 -9.14
N ALA A 162 2.17 -14.01 -10.23
CA ALA A 162 2.74 -13.72 -11.55
C ALA A 162 3.52 -12.40 -11.56
N TYR A 163 3.00 -11.38 -10.87
CA TYR A 163 3.71 -10.12 -10.67
C TYR A 163 5.05 -10.35 -9.96
N LEU A 164 5.04 -10.99 -8.79
CA LEU A 164 6.25 -11.25 -8.00
C LEU A 164 7.30 -12.07 -8.77
N GLU A 165 6.87 -13.11 -9.48
CA GLU A 165 7.75 -13.98 -10.27
C GLU A 165 8.45 -13.22 -11.41
N ARG A 166 7.75 -12.32 -12.09
CA ARG A 166 8.35 -11.44 -13.11
C ARG A 166 9.44 -10.54 -12.54
N HIS A 167 9.34 -10.18 -11.26
CA HIS A 167 10.34 -9.41 -10.54
C HIS A 167 11.39 -10.29 -9.83
N GLY A 168 11.44 -11.59 -10.13
CA GLY A 168 12.45 -12.52 -9.63
C GLY A 168 12.18 -13.06 -8.21
N ILE A 169 11.00 -12.79 -7.65
CA ILE A 169 10.60 -13.24 -6.31
C ILE A 169 9.84 -14.57 -6.47
N GLY A 170 10.48 -15.67 -6.10
CA GLY A 170 9.89 -17.01 -6.21
C GLY A 170 8.80 -17.27 -5.17
N ARG A 171 7.93 -18.25 -5.41
CA ARG A 171 6.77 -18.57 -4.55
C ARG A 171 7.10 -18.69 -3.06
N LYS A 172 8.20 -19.35 -2.70
CA LYS A 172 8.62 -19.50 -1.31
C LYS A 172 8.94 -18.14 -0.66
N GLU A 173 9.63 -17.27 -1.38
CA GLU A 173 9.97 -15.94 -0.90
C GLU A 173 8.72 -15.05 -0.81
N ALA A 174 7.85 -15.11 -1.83
CA ALA A 174 6.59 -14.38 -1.88
C ALA A 174 5.74 -14.58 -0.62
N VAL A 175 5.69 -15.80 -0.08
CA VAL A 175 4.86 -16.13 1.10
C VAL A 175 5.63 -16.12 2.41
N THR A 176 6.92 -15.76 2.39
CA THR A 176 7.73 -15.68 3.60
C THR A 176 7.51 -14.32 4.26
N ARG A 177 6.96 -14.33 5.49
CA ARG A 177 6.82 -13.11 6.30
C ARG A 177 8.19 -12.51 6.61
N ARG A 178 8.29 -11.20 6.50
CA ARG A 178 9.49 -10.47 6.91
C ARG A 178 9.58 -10.42 8.45
N PRO A 179 10.77 -10.55 9.04
CA PRO A 179 10.94 -10.35 10.48
C PRO A 179 10.58 -8.90 10.84
N ARG A 180 9.67 -8.70 11.79
CA ARG A 180 9.40 -7.36 12.33
C ARG A 180 10.59 -6.91 13.17
N LYS A 181 11.08 -5.68 12.98
CA LYS A 181 12.05 -5.07 13.89
C LYS A 181 11.43 -5.08 15.30
N GLY A 182 12.01 -5.86 16.21
CA GLY A 182 11.54 -5.98 17.60
C GLY A 182 10.65 -7.19 17.92
N SER A 183 10.32 -8.05 16.95
CA SER A 183 9.66 -9.33 17.25
C SER A 183 10.70 -10.40 17.61
N SER A 184 11.29 -10.30 18.80
CA SER A 184 11.73 -11.50 19.50
C SER A 184 10.48 -12.27 19.90
N THR A 185 10.35 -13.50 19.40
CA THR A 185 9.44 -14.50 19.96
C THR A 185 9.73 -14.64 21.44
N ASP A 186 8.92 -14.00 22.29
CA ASP A 186 8.66 -14.42 23.67
C ASP A 186 7.43 -13.67 24.20
N GLY A 187 6.59 -14.42 24.91
CA GLY A 187 5.18 -14.11 25.16
C GLY A 187 4.91 -12.78 25.86
N GLY A 188 3.76 -12.18 25.51
CA GLY A 188 3.17 -11.11 26.30
C GLY A 188 2.30 -10.17 25.49
N ILE A 189 1.02 -10.51 25.36
CA ILE A 189 -0.01 -9.52 25.06
C ILE A 189 0.09 -8.42 26.13
N LYS A 190 0.51 -7.22 25.72
CA LYS A 190 0.24 -5.99 26.47
C LYS A 190 -0.61 -5.10 25.59
N THR A 191 -1.92 -5.31 25.69
CA THR A 191 -2.93 -4.33 25.28
C THR A 191 -2.73 -3.08 26.12
N ASN A 192 -2.15 -2.04 25.54
CA ASN A 192 -2.27 -0.70 26.10
C ASN A 192 -3.25 0.09 25.25
N THR A 193 -4.53 -0.07 25.59
CA THR A 193 -5.63 0.76 25.14
C THR A 193 -5.41 2.18 25.63
N LYS A 194 -5.05 3.09 24.71
CA LYS A 194 -5.48 4.50 24.67
C LYS A 194 -4.95 5.18 23.39
N PHE A 195 -5.56 4.86 22.26
CA PHE A 195 -5.65 5.80 21.14
C PHE A 195 -7.07 6.38 21.16
N GLN A 196 -7.24 7.44 21.96
CA GLN A 196 -8.43 8.27 21.89
C GLN A 196 -8.28 9.24 20.73
N GLY A 197 -9.26 9.24 19.84
CA GLY A 197 -9.61 10.38 18.98
C GLY A 197 -8.54 10.85 18.01
N ALA A 198 -8.45 10.18 16.87
CA ALA A 198 -8.05 10.87 15.65
C ALA A 198 -9.04 10.47 14.56
N ASP A 199 -9.89 11.42 14.18
CA ASP A 199 -10.78 11.38 13.04
C ASP A 199 -9.95 11.20 11.77
N CYS A 200 -9.59 9.96 11.47
CA CYS A 200 -8.91 9.57 10.23
C CYS A 200 -9.96 9.00 9.28
N CYS A 201 -10.79 9.87 8.73
CA CYS A 201 -11.39 9.60 7.42
C CYS A 201 -10.23 9.60 6.41
N PHE A 202 -10.12 8.58 5.57
CA PHE A 202 -9.02 8.35 4.64
C PHE A 202 -8.75 9.54 3.69
N HIS A 203 -9.79 10.34 3.39
CA HIS A 203 -9.68 11.66 2.72
C HIS A 203 -8.74 12.67 3.43
N GLY A 204 -8.41 12.44 4.70
CA GLY A 204 -7.52 13.25 5.53
C GLY A 204 -6.05 12.88 5.46
N CYS A 205 -5.70 11.65 5.06
CA CYS A 205 -4.30 11.19 5.00
C CYS A 205 -3.53 11.87 3.86
N PHE A 206 -4.12 11.95 2.64
CA PHE A 206 -3.53 12.74 1.56
C PHE A 206 -3.57 14.25 1.83
N LYS A 207 -4.61 14.76 2.52
CA LYS A 207 -4.66 16.17 2.93
C LYS A 207 -3.54 16.55 3.91
N HIS A 208 -3.13 15.65 4.81
CA HIS A 208 -2.01 15.89 5.72
C HIS A 208 -0.64 15.76 5.04
N LEU A 209 -0.51 14.94 4.01
CA LEU A 209 0.71 14.85 3.19
C LEU A 209 0.90 16.04 2.24
N CYS A 210 -0.18 16.74 1.90
CA CYS A 210 -0.15 18.00 1.14
C CYS A 210 -0.02 19.27 2.01
N GLY A 211 0.16 19.14 3.33
CA GLY A 211 0.13 20.26 4.27
C GLY A 211 1.49 20.80 4.71
N ARG A 212 2.14 21.60 3.85
CA ARG A 212 2.96 22.80 4.21
C ARG A 212 3.51 23.44 2.93
N GLY A 213 2.85 24.49 2.48
CA GLY A 213 3.21 25.24 1.29
C GLY A 213 2.40 26.53 1.16
N VAL A 214 2.40 27.33 2.23
CA VAL A 214 2.46 28.79 2.13
C VAL A 214 3.74 29.19 2.87
#